data_AF-A0A023GFW9-F1
#
_entry.id   AF-A0A023GFW9-F1
#
_cell.length_a   1.000
_cell.length_b   1.000
_cell.length_c   1.000
_cell.angle_alpha   90.00
_cell.angle_beta   90.00
_cell.angle_gamma   90.00
#
_symmetry.space_group_name_H-M   'P 1'
#
loop_
_entity.id
_entity.type
_entity.pdbx_description
1 polymer ?
#
loop_
_entity_poly.entity_id
_entity_poly.type
_entity_poly.pdbx_seq_one_letter_code
_entity_poly.pdbx_strand_id
1 'polypeptide(L)'
;MAVNLVKHKDELLSAWKEVVDDKVETNWALFGYDKQSYDLCVVGKGAGGLGELTEELNCGKIMYAFCKVQDPSASLSKFVLINWQGEGAPLVKKGCCANHLMDISNFFRGAHITVTARNEDDVEPSLILEKLSKCTVSSFSLRERSDPTESARPIEEEKKRIEEEKLKAEAARSYLAEQVKERELKEAQAREEWFKERSLFY
;
A
#
# COMPACT_ATOMS: atom_id res chain seq x y z
N MET A 1 21.63 0.05 -12.59
CA MET A 1 22.74 0.81 -11.98
C MET A 1 22.34 1.13 -10.55
N ALA A 2 23.30 1.13 -9.63
CA ALA A 2 23.05 1.39 -8.21
C ALA A 2 23.48 2.82 -7.87
N VAL A 3 22.87 3.39 -6.82
CA VAL A 3 23.29 4.66 -6.25
C VAL A 3 24.61 4.49 -5.49
N ASN A 4 25.53 5.44 -5.62
CA ASN A 4 26.75 5.48 -4.84
C ASN A 4 26.59 6.43 -3.64
N LEU A 5 26.55 5.84 -2.45
CA LEU A 5 26.43 6.53 -1.17
C LEU A 5 27.76 6.55 -0.40
N VAL A 6 28.82 5.94 -0.94
CA VAL A 6 30.09 5.74 -0.24
C VAL A 6 30.99 6.96 -0.37
N LYS A 7 31.00 7.60 -1.53
CA LYS A 7 31.92 8.72 -1.84
C LYS A 7 31.76 9.91 -0.90
N HIS A 8 30.52 10.32 -0.63
CA HIS A 8 30.19 11.44 0.26
C HIS A 8 29.50 10.96 1.54
N LYS A 9 29.78 9.73 1.97
CA LYS A 9 29.05 9.06 3.06
C LYS A 9 29.03 9.89 4.35
N ASP A 10 30.17 10.43 4.75
CA ASP A 10 30.31 11.18 5.99
C ASP A 10 29.51 12.49 5.95
N GLU A 11 29.53 13.20 4.82
CA GLU A 11 28.74 14.42 4.61
C GLU A 11 27.24 14.13 4.63
N LEU A 12 26.80 13.08 3.93
CA LEU A 12 25.40 12.66 3.88
C LEU A 12 24.88 12.29 5.28
N LEU A 13 25.66 11.49 6.03
CA LEU A 13 25.30 11.09 7.38
C LEU A 13 25.34 12.25 8.37
N SER A 14 26.27 13.20 8.20
CA SER A 14 26.31 14.40 9.05
C SER A 14 25.05 15.24 8.86
N ALA A 15 24.69 15.54 7.61
CA ALA A 15 23.49 16.32 7.30
C ALA A 15 22.21 15.61 7.77
N TRP A 16 22.10 14.30 7.58
CA TRP A 16 20.97 13.52 8.08
C TRP A 16 20.90 13.51 9.62
N LYS A 17 22.04 13.33 10.31
CA LYS A 17 22.08 13.36 11.78
C LYS A 17 21.67 14.71 12.33
N GLU A 18 22.05 15.81 11.70
CA GLU A 18 21.63 17.15 12.11
C GLU A 18 20.12 17.33 12.05
N VAL A 19 19.44 16.78 11.04
CA VAL A 19 17.96 16.83 10.96
C VAL A 19 17.29 15.96 12.01
N VAL A 20 17.90 14.83 12.35
CA VAL A 20 17.37 13.86 13.34
C VAL A 20 17.64 14.31 14.78
N ASP A 21 18.73 15.03 15.04
CA ASP A 21 19.08 15.54 16.35
C ASP A 21 18.19 16.73 16.71
N ASP A 22 17.38 16.59 17.76
CA ASP A 22 16.47 17.64 18.20
C ASP A 22 17.18 18.86 18.80
N LYS A 23 18.48 18.74 19.12
CA LYS A 23 19.29 19.85 19.63
C LYS A 23 19.66 20.87 18.57
N VAL A 24 19.59 20.48 17.29
CA VAL A 24 19.96 21.33 16.16
C VAL A 24 18.68 21.88 15.55
N GLU A 25 18.70 23.16 15.17
CA GLU A 25 17.56 23.85 14.55
C GLU A 25 17.29 23.39 13.10
N THR A 26 18.21 22.64 12.50
CA THR A 26 18.07 22.11 11.14
C THR A 26 16.89 21.15 11.07
N ASN A 27 15.94 21.45 10.19
CA ASN A 27 14.72 20.67 10.02
C ASN A 27 14.61 20.02 8.64
N TRP A 28 15.44 20.39 7.68
CA TRP A 28 15.49 19.70 6.39
C TRP A 28 16.92 19.58 5.86
N ALA A 29 17.16 18.52 5.11
CA ALA A 29 18.37 18.31 4.33
C ALA A 29 17.98 17.82 2.93
N LEU A 30 18.59 18.39 1.90
CA LEU A 30 18.38 18.07 0.51
C LEU A 30 19.62 17.37 -0.06
N PHE A 31 19.38 16.26 -0.74
CA PHE A 31 20.38 15.42 -1.37
C PHE A 31 20.11 15.33 -2.87
N GLY A 32 21.17 15.29 -3.67
CA GLY A 32 21.08 15.29 -5.12
C GLY A 32 22.22 14.50 -5.74
N TYR A 33 22.13 14.27 -7.04
CA TYR A 33 23.18 13.59 -7.79
C TYR A 33 24.26 14.56 -8.26
N ASP A 34 25.52 14.16 -8.13
CA ASP A 34 26.66 14.89 -8.69
C ASP A 34 26.67 14.75 -10.22
N LYS A 35 26.22 15.81 -10.91
CA LYS A 35 26.23 15.95 -12.37
C LYS A 35 25.55 14.74 -13.07
N GLN A 36 26.32 14.02 -13.88
CA GLN A 36 25.86 12.86 -14.65
C GLN A 36 26.07 11.53 -13.91
N SER A 37 26.82 11.54 -12.81
CA SER A 37 27.05 10.35 -11.99
C SER A 37 25.82 9.99 -11.16
N TYR A 38 25.85 8.79 -10.57
CA TYR A 38 24.89 8.35 -9.55
C TYR A 38 25.46 8.46 -8.13
N ASP A 39 26.48 9.32 -7.95
CA ASP A 39 27.02 9.69 -6.65
C ASP A 39 26.06 10.66 -5.98
N LEU A 40 25.55 10.30 -4.80
CA LEU A 40 24.68 11.18 -4.02
C LEU A 40 25.53 12.15 -3.18
N CYS A 41 25.19 13.42 -3.19
CA CYS A 41 25.83 14.48 -2.40
C CYS A 41 24.80 15.36 -1.69
N VAL A 42 25.25 16.11 -0.69
CA VAL A 42 24.43 17.13 -0.01
C VAL A 42 24.33 18.35 -0.92
N VAL A 43 23.10 18.80 -1.17
CA VAL A 43 22.82 20.01 -1.96
C VAL A 43 22.64 21.20 -1.03
N GLY A 44 21.86 21.02 0.04
CA GLY A 44 21.54 22.07 1.00
C GLY A 44 20.96 21.49 2.28
N LYS A 45 20.92 22.31 3.32
CA LYS A 45 20.26 22.03 4.60
C LYS A 45 19.82 23.35 5.21
N GLY A 46 18.74 23.32 5.99
CA GLY A 46 18.17 24.55 6.54
C GLY A 46 17.22 24.30 7.70
N ALA A 47 16.72 25.41 8.25
CA ALA A 47 15.82 25.47 9.39
C ALA A 47 14.47 26.13 9.05
N GLY A 48 14.25 26.54 7.80
CA GLY A 48 13.02 27.15 7.29
C GLY A 48 11.91 26.16 6.93
N GLY A 49 12.10 24.87 7.19
CA GLY A 49 11.08 23.83 7.02
C GLY A 49 10.77 23.53 5.55
N LEU A 50 9.53 23.10 5.30
CA LEU A 50 9.09 22.72 3.95
C LEU A 50 9.03 23.91 2.98
N GLY A 51 8.79 25.13 3.46
CA GLY A 51 8.75 26.32 2.60
C GLY A 51 10.10 26.61 1.95
N GLU A 52 11.15 26.71 2.76
CA GLU A 52 12.53 26.90 2.28
C GLU A 52 13.00 25.73 1.42
N LEU A 53 12.65 24.49 1.82
CA LEU A 53 12.98 23.31 1.03
C LEU A 53 12.43 23.40 -0.40
N THR A 54 11.18 23.85 -0.57
CA THR A 54 10.53 23.95 -1.88
C THR A 54 11.28 24.89 -2.83
N GLU A 55 11.81 26.01 -2.31
CA GLU A 55 12.58 26.98 -3.10
C GLU A 55 13.92 26.41 -3.61
N GLU A 56 14.51 25.46 -2.87
CA GLU A 56 15.76 24.78 -3.24
C GLU A 56 15.56 23.60 -4.22
N LEU A 57 14.31 23.18 -4.45
CA LEU A 57 14.00 22.08 -5.37
C LEU A 57 14.23 22.50 -6.82
N ASN A 58 14.79 21.58 -7.61
CA ASN A 58 15.06 21.83 -9.02
C ASN A 58 14.24 20.92 -9.93
N CYS A 59 13.39 21.50 -10.76
CA CYS A 59 12.53 20.78 -11.70
C CYS A 59 13.32 19.96 -12.74
N GLY A 60 14.58 20.29 -13.02
CA GLY A 60 15.43 19.58 -13.98
C GLY A 60 16.18 18.39 -13.39
N LYS A 61 16.06 18.11 -12.09
CA LYS A 61 16.87 17.11 -11.39
C LYS A 61 16.01 16.14 -10.56
N ILE A 62 16.61 15.02 -10.23
CA ILE A 62 16.08 14.06 -9.25
C ILE A 62 16.82 14.33 -7.95
N MET A 63 16.07 14.51 -6.88
CA MET A 63 16.60 14.86 -5.55
C MET A 63 15.87 14.05 -4.48
N TYR A 64 16.43 14.02 -3.29
CA TYR A 64 15.83 13.39 -2.13
C TYR A 64 15.95 14.35 -0.97
N ALA A 65 14.85 14.62 -0.27
CA ALA A 65 14.87 15.47 0.90
C ALA A 65 14.46 14.68 2.13
N PHE A 66 15.13 14.94 3.25
CA PHE A 66 14.75 14.39 4.55
C PHE A 66 14.35 15.56 5.43
N CYS A 67 13.11 15.58 5.89
CA CYS A 67 12.58 16.68 6.69
C CYS A 67 11.92 16.21 7.98
N LYS A 68 12.14 17.00 9.04
CA LYS A 68 11.48 16.92 10.34
C LYS A 68 10.25 17.81 10.28
N VAL A 69 9.08 17.20 10.46
CA VAL A 69 7.79 17.89 10.48
C VAL A 69 7.18 17.72 11.86
N GLN A 70 6.83 18.83 12.47
CA GLN A 70 6.08 18.85 13.72
C GLN A 70 4.59 18.92 13.39
N ASP A 71 3.87 17.88 13.77
CA ASP A 71 2.42 17.80 13.60
C ASP A 71 1.76 18.40 14.86
N PRO A 72 0.90 19.42 14.74
CA PRO A 72 0.20 20.00 15.90
C PRO A 72 -0.61 18.99 16.70
N SER A 73 -1.05 17.90 16.06
CA SER A 73 -1.84 16.84 16.69
C SER A 73 -0.97 15.76 17.35
N ALA A 74 0.34 15.74 17.08
CA ALA A 74 1.26 14.73 17.59
C ALA A 74 2.22 15.36 18.61
N SER A 75 2.44 14.67 19.73
CA SER A 75 3.41 15.09 20.75
C SER A 75 4.86 14.90 20.34
N LEU A 76 5.12 14.20 19.23
CA LEU A 76 6.47 13.87 18.76
C LEU A 76 6.65 14.35 17.32
N SER A 77 7.84 14.89 17.03
CA SER A 77 8.26 15.21 15.67
C SER A 77 8.35 13.94 14.83
N LYS A 78 7.93 14.05 13.58
CA LYS A 78 7.96 12.95 12.62
C LYS A 78 8.92 13.29 11.49
N PHE A 79 9.44 12.26 10.85
CA PHE A 79 10.38 12.40 9.75
C PHE A 79 9.77 11.94 8.44
N VAL A 80 9.99 12.71 7.38
CA VAL A 80 9.47 12.45 6.04
C VAL A 80 10.64 12.37 5.07
N LEU A 81 10.64 11.33 4.23
CA LEU A 81 11.56 11.22 3.10
C LEU A 81 10.81 11.60 1.82
N ILE A 82 11.23 12.67 1.16
CA ILE A 82 10.66 13.12 -0.11
C ILE A 82 11.52 12.63 -1.25
N ASN A 83 10.93 11.87 -2.16
CA ASN A 83 11.51 11.46 -3.43
C ASN A 83 11.09 12.45 -4.51
N TRP A 84 11.94 13.43 -4.80
CA TRP A 84 11.69 14.47 -5.79
C TRP A 84 12.07 14.00 -7.19
N GLN A 85 11.08 13.96 -8.07
CA GLN A 85 11.22 13.61 -9.48
C GLN A 85 10.82 14.78 -10.36
N GLY A 86 11.65 15.83 -10.37
CA GLY A 86 11.39 17.07 -11.10
C GLY A 86 10.93 16.81 -12.55
N GLU A 87 9.92 17.57 -12.99
CA GLU A 87 9.25 17.36 -14.27
C GLU A 87 10.22 17.35 -15.47
N GLY A 88 11.18 18.28 -15.48
CA GLY A 88 12.21 18.42 -16.50
C GLY A 88 13.38 17.44 -16.41
N ALA A 89 13.44 16.56 -15.41
CA ALA A 89 14.53 15.59 -15.32
C ALA A 89 14.44 14.52 -16.44
N PRO A 90 15.58 14.06 -17.00
CA PRO A 90 15.59 13.10 -18.11
C PRO A 90 14.84 11.80 -17.78
N LEU A 91 13.95 11.36 -18.68
CA LEU A 91 13.09 10.19 -18.47
C LEU A 91 13.90 8.91 -18.19
N VAL A 92 15.02 8.72 -18.89
CA VAL A 92 15.93 7.59 -18.68
C VAL A 92 16.48 7.59 -17.25
N LYS A 93 16.85 8.76 -16.73
CA LYS A 93 17.37 8.91 -15.36
C LYS A 93 16.28 8.62 -14.33
N LYS A 94 15.03 9.06 -14.57
CA LYS A 94 13.87 8.75 -13.71
C LYS A 94 13.64 7.24 -13.60
N GLY A 95 13.70 6.52 -14.72
CA GLY A 95 13.57 5.06 -14.74
C GLY A 95 14.67 4.34 -13.95
N CYS A 96 15.94 4.76 -14.10
CA CYS A 96 17.05 4.18 -13.34
C CYS A 96 16.95 4.48 -11.83
N CYS A 97 16.63 5.73 -11.47
CA CYS A 97 16.58 6.19 -10.09
C CYS A 97 15.40 5.65 -9.28
N ALA A 98 14.37 5.06 -9.92
CA ALA A 98 13.26 4.41 -9.22
C ALA A 98 13.75 3.32 -8.25
N ASN A 99 14.77 2.55 -8.66
CA ASN A 99 15.35 1.50 -7.83
C ASN A 99 16.26 2.05 -6.71
N HIS A 100 16.77 3.28 -6.85
CA HIS A 100 17.66 3.88 -5.85
C HIS A 100 16.92 4.27 -4.57
N LEU A 101 15.60 4.50 -4.66
CA LEU A 101 14.80 4.92 -3.51
C LEU A 101 14.88 3.92 -2.34
N MET A 102 14.96 2.62 -2.64
CA MET A 102 15.08 1.58 -1.61
C MET A 102 16.42 1.68 -0.87
N ASP A 103 17.52 1.85 -1.60
CA ASP A 103 18.85 2.01 -1.01
C ASP A 103 18.95 3.29 -0.17
N ILE A 104 18.36 4.38 -0.66
CA ILE A 104 18.35 5.69 0.01
C ILE A 104 17.48 5.64 1.28
N SER A 105 16.31 4.99 1.23
CA SER A 105 15.45 4.80 2.40
C SER A 105 16.12 3.91 3.46
N ASN A 106 16.89 2.89 3.05
CA ASN A 106 17.67 2.06 3.96
C ASN A 106 18.87 2.79 4.58
N PHE A 107 19.42 3.77 3.86
CA PHE A 107 20.53 4.61 4.31
C PHE A 107 20.07 5.69 5.30
N PHE A 108 19.04 6.46 4.94
CA PHE A 108 18.42 7.48 5.80
C PHE A 108 17.29 6.87 6.63
N ARG A 109 17.67 6.17 7.70
CA ARG A 109 16.71 5.47 8.56
C ARG A 109 15.83 6.44 9.35
N GLY A 110 14.67 5.97 9.80
CA GLY A 110 13.79 6.73 10.69
C GLY A 110 12.73 7.61 9.99
N ALA A 111 12.68 7.61 8.65
CA ALA A 111 11.53 8.16 7.93
C ALA A 111 10.26 7.39 8.29
N HIS A 112 9.21 8.11 8.68
CA HIS A 112 7.90 7.55 9.00
C HIS A 112 7.09 7.30 7.73
N ILE A 113 7.21 8.21 6.77
CA ILE A 113 6.59 8.10 5.45
C ILE A 113 7.58 8.48 4.36
N THR A 114 7.38 7.92 3.18
CA THR A 114 8.07 8.31 1.96
C THR A 114 7.07 8.90 0.99
N VAL A 115 7.29 10.13 0.53
CA VAL A 115 6.40 10.84 -0.38
C VAL A 115 7.12 11.05 -1.71
N THR A 116 6.51 10.62 -2.81
CA THR A 116 6.99 10.98 -4.15
C THR A 116 6.34 12.29 -4.59
N ALA A 117 7.17 13.25 -5.02
CA ALA A 117 6.74 14.57 -5.47
C ALA A 117 7.34 14.86 -6.85
N ARG A 118 6.58 15.54 -7.72
CA ARG A 118 7.03 15.91 -9.08
C ARG A 118 7.07 17.41 -9.31
N ASN A 119 6.24 18.14 -8.59
CA ASN A 119 6.14 19.59 -8.60
C ASN A 119 6.11 20.11 -7.17
N GLU A 120 6.27 21.42 -7.03
CA GLU A 120 6.31 22.10 -5.74
C GLU A 120 4.97 21.96 -4.98
N ASP A 121 3.86 21.87 -5.71
CA ASP A 121 2.52 21.65 -5.15
C ASP A 121 2.42 20.31 -4.39
N ASP A 122 3.15 19.27 -4.79
CA ASP A 122 3.20 17.98 -4.09
C ASP A 122 3.95 18.05 -2.74
N VAL A 123 4.73 19.12 -2.54
CA VAL A 123 5.57 19.37 -1.35
C VAL A 123 4.93 20.38 -0.38
N GLU A 124 3.71 20.83 -0.70
CA GLU A 124 2.90 21.70 0.15
C GLU A 124 2.79 21.13 1.59
N PRO A 125 3.03 21.97 2.63
CA PRO A 125 2.99 21.53 4.03
C PRO A 125 1.66 20.90 4.41
N SER A 126 0.56 21.45 3.89
CA SER A 126 -0.81 20.98 4.11
C SER A 126 -0.99 19.52 3.67
N LEU A 127 -0.53 19.19 2.46
CA LEU A 127 -0.64 17.87 1.86
C LEU A 127 0.26 16.85 2.56
N ILE A 128 1.48 17.24 2.92
CA ILE A 128 2.42 16.37 3.63
C ILE A 128 1.88 16.05 5.04
N LEU A 129 1.39 17.06 5.77
CA LEU A 129 0.79 16.89 7.09
C LEU A 129 -0.44 15.98 7.05
N GLU A 130 -1.29 16.09 6.03
CA GLU A 130 -2.44 15.21 5.85
C GLU A 130 -2.00 13.74 5.65
N LYS A 131 -1.04 13.50 4.76
CA LYS A 131 -0.48 12.15 4.51
C LYS A 131 0.16 11.60 5.79
N LEU A 132 0.90 12.44 6.50
CA LEU A 132 1.59 12.08 7.73
C LEU A 132 0.61 11.74 8.86
N SER A 133 -0.47 12.50 8.98
CA SER A 133 -1.55 12.22 9.92
C SER A 133 -2.17 10.86 9.62
N LYS A 134 -2.58 10.63 8.37
CA LYS A 134 -3.17 9.35 7.92
C LYS A 134 -2.26 8.14 8.16
N CYS A 135 -0.95 8.29 8.02
CA CYS A 135 0.01 7.20 8.25
C CYS A 135 0.39 7.01 9.72
N THR A 136 0.27 8.05 10.56
CA THR A 136 0.64 7.97 11.98
C THR A 136 -0.48 7.46 12.86
N VAL A 137 -1.74 7.68 12.47
CA VAL A 137 -2.82 6.96 13.12
C VAL A 137 -2.54 5.49 12.83
N SER A 138 -2.10 4.77 13.86
CA SER A 138 -2.39 3.36 14.03
C SER A 138 -3.90 3.23 14.03
N SER A 139 -4.51 3.36 12.86
CA SER A 139 -5.84 2.91 12.64
C SER A 139 -5.70 1.40 12.69
N PHE A 140 -5.77 0.86 13.91
CA PHE A 140 -6.81 -0.11 14.19
C PHE A 140 -8.13 0.50 13.67
N SER A 141 -8.29 0.55 12.34
CA SER A 141 -9.54 0.19 11.75
C SER A 141 -9.65 -1.28 12.11
N LEU A 142 -10.16 -1.57 13.31
CA LEU A 142 -11.02 -2.71 13.45
C LEU A 142 -11.97 -2.54 12.27
N ARG A 143 -11.72 -3.37 11.26
CA ARG A 143 -12.44 -3.37 10.01
C ARG A 143 -13.83 -3.87 10.38
N GLU A 144 -14.64 -2.99 10.97
CA GLU A 144 -16.07 -3.09 10.84
C GLU A 144 -16.28 -3.03 9.33
N ARG A 145 -16.51 -4.21 8.76
CA ARG A 145 -16.61 -4.41 7.32
C ARG A 145 -17.75 -3.53 6.83
N SER A 146 -17.43 -2.38 6.27
CA SER A 146 -18.34 -1.70 5.37
C SER A 146 -18.19 -2.35 3.99
N ASP A 147 -19.04 -3.35 3.73
CA ASP A 147 -19.38 -3.78 2.38
C ASP A 147 -20.02 -2.60 1.60
N PRO A 148 -19.86 -2.55 0.26
CA PRO A 148 -20.25 -1.41 -0.55
C PRO A 148 -21.77 -1.37 -0.77
N THR A 149 -22.35 -0.18 -0.63
CA THR A 149 -23.59 0.28 -1.29
C THR A 149 -24.71 -0.75 -1.49
N GLU A 150 -25.67 -0.81 -0.56
CA GLU A 150 -27.09 -0.75 -0.91
C GLU A 150 -27.91 -0.43 0.33
N SER A 151 -28.82 0.53 0.20
CA SER A 151 -30.08 0.66 0.95
C SER A 151 -30.23 -0.25 2.18
N ALA A 152 -30.28 0.36 3.37
CA ALA A 152 -30.76 -0.29 4.58
C ALA A 152 -32.22 -0.75 4.38
N ARG A 153 -32.39 -1.95 3.83
CA ARG A 153 -33.64 -2.71 3.95
C ARG A 153 -33.66 -3.36 5.33
N PRO A 154 -34.83 -3.51 5.97
CA PRO A 154 -34.94 -4.10 7.29
C PRO A 154 -34.29 -5.49 7.32
N ILE A 155 -33.26 -5.65 8.15
CA ILE A 155 -32.39 -6.84 8.31
C ILE A 155 -33.19 -8.14 8.59
N GLU A 156 -34.45 -8.01 9.01
CA GLU A 156 -35.40 -9.10 9.25
C GLU A 156 -35.86 -9.82 7.96
N GLU A 157 -36.09 -9.07 6.88
CA GLU A 157 -36.62 -9.63 5.62
C GLU A 157 -35.56 -10.43 4.85
N GLU A 158 -34.31 -9.97 4.87
CA GLU A 158 -33.20 -10.67 4.20
C GLU A 158 -32.91 -12.02 4.88
N LYS A 159 -32.97 -12.07 6.22
CA LYS A 159 -32.86 -13.34 6.98
C LYS A 159 -33.97 -14.32 6.62
N LYS A 160 -35.21 -13.83 6.51
CA LYS A 160 -36.36 -14.66 6.15
C LYS A 160 -36.24 -15.21 4.72
N ARG A 161 -35.72 -14.40 3.79
CA ARG A 161 -35.48 -14.83 2.40
C ARG A 161 -34.40 -15.91 2.31
N ILE A 162 -33.31 -15.77 3.07
CA ILE A 162 -32.22 -16.77 3.13
C ILE A 162 -32.72 -18.08 3.76
N GLU A 163 -33.54 -18.02 4.81
CA GLU A 163 -34.13 -19.20 5.45
C GLU A 163 -35.07 -19.95 4.50
N GLU A 164 -35.92 -19.21 3.76
CA GLU A 164 -36.84 -19.79 2.79
C GLU A 164 -36.09 -20.45 1.61
N GLU A 165 -34.99 -19.84 1.15
CA GLU A 165 -34.16 -20.39 0.09
C GLU A 165 -33.44 -21.67 0.53
N LYS A 166 -32.93 -21.72 1.78
CA LYS A 166 -32.35 -22.94 2.36
C LYS A 166 -33.37 -24.07 2.46
N LEU A 167 -34.58 -23.77 2.91
CA LEU A 167 -35.65 -24.77 3.02
C LEU A 167 -36.04 -25.33 1.63
N LYS A 168 -36.12 -24.47 0.61
CA LYS A 168 -36.38 -24.89 -0.77
C LYS A 168 -35.25 -25.74 -1.34
N ALA A 169 -33.99 -25.36 -1.08
CA ALA A 169 -32.83 -26.11 -1.53
C ALA A 169 -32.76 -27.50 -0.87
N GLU A 170 -33.08 -27.59 0.43
CA GLU A 170 -33.12 -28.86 1.16
C GLU A 170 -34.26 -29.76 0.68
N ALA A 171 -35.45 -29.20 0.45
CA ALA A 171 -36.59 -29.93 -0.11
C ALA A 171 -36.29 -30.46 -1.52
N ALA A 172 -35.69 -29.63 -2.39
CA ALA A 172 -35.27 -30.05 -3.72
C ALA A 172 -34.22 -31.18 -3.68
N ARG A 173 -33.27 -31.09 -2.74
CA ARG A 173 -32.25 -32.13 -2.53
C ARG A 173 -32.86 -33.43 -2.04
N SER A 174 -33.83 -33.37 -1.12
CA SER A 174 -34.55 -34.56 -0.63
C SER A 174 -35.34 -35.23 -1.76
N TYR A 175 -36.04 -34.44 -2.58
CA TYR A 175 -36.80 -34.96 -3.71
C TYR A 175 -35.92 -35.63 -4.76
N LEU A 176 -34.78 -35.02 -5.10
CA LEU A 176 -33.80 -35.63 -6.00
C LEU A 176 -33.22 -36.93 -5.43
N ALA A 177 -32.93 -36.97 -4.12
CA ALA A 177 -32.43 -38.17 -3.46
C ALA A 177 -33.46 -39.32 -3.48
N GLU A 178 -34.75 -39.00 -3.37
CA GLU A 178 -35.83 -39.98 -3.43
C GLU A 178 -36.02 -40.54 -4.84
N GLN A 179 -35.96 -39.70 -5.88
CA GLN A 179 -35.97 -40.17 -7.27
C GLN A 179 -34.77 -41.05 -7.60
N VAL A 180 -33.59 -40.71 -7.10
CA VAL A 180 -32.39 -41.55 -7.30
C VAL A 180 -32.58 -42.91 -6.66
N LYS A 181 -33.07 -42.98 -5.41
CA LYS A 181 -33.35 -44.26 -4.74
C LYS A 181 -34.41 -45.08 -5.47
N GLU A 182 -35.48 -44.46 -5.96
CA GLU A 182 -36.53 -45.17 -6.69
C GLU A 182 -35.99 -45.71 -8.02
N ARG A 183 -35.16 -44.94 -8.72
CA ARG A 183 -34.50 -45.38 -9.95
C ARG A 183 -33.54 -46.53 -9.69
N GLU A 184 -32.71 -46.44 -8.65
CA GLU A 184 -31.79 -47.51 -8.25
C GLU A 184 -32.56 -48.78 -7.86
N LEU A 185 -33.70 -48.65 -7.18
CA LEU A 185 -34.56 -49.79 -6.84
C LEU A 185 -35.15 -50.44 -8.08
N LYS A 186 -35.64 -49.64 -9.05
CA LYS A 186 -36.13 -50.15 -10.34
C LYS A 186 -35.03 -50.83 -11.13
N GLU A 187 -33.82 -50.26 -11.15
CA GLU A 187 -32.66 -50.85 -11.82
C GLU A 187 -32.21 -52.15 -11.13
N ALA A 188 -32.25 -52.21 -9.79
CA ALA A 188 -31.96 -53.43 -9.03
C ALA A 188 -33.01 -54.52 -9.28
N GLN A 189 -34.30 -54.17 -9.25
CA GLN A 189 -35.39 -55.10 -9.56
C GLN A 189 -35.30 -55.61 -11.00
N ALA A 190 -35.08 -54.73 -11.98
CA ALA A 190 -34.89 -55.12 -13.36
C ALA A 190 -33.66 -56.02 -13.54
N ARG A 191 -32.58 -55.77 -12.79
CA ARG A 191 -31.38 -56.61 -12.77
C ARG A 191 -31.67 -57.99 -12.17
N GLU A 192 -32.40 -58.07 -11.07
CA GLU A 192 -32.82 -59.34 -10.47
C GLU A 192 -33.74 -60.14 -11.39
N GLU A 193 -34.73 -59.51 -12.01
CA GLU A 193 -35.63 -60.16 -12.98
C GLU A 193 -34.85 -60.65 -14.21
N TRP A 194 -33.94 -59.84 -14.75
CA TRP A 194 -33.06 -60.24 -15.83
C TRP A 194 -32.18 -61.45 -15.46
N PHE A 195 -31.68 -61.51 -14.23
CA PHE A 195 -30.92 -62.67 -13.75
C PHE A 195 -31.79 -63.92 -13.64
N LYS A 196 -33.03 -63.82 -13.15
CA LYS A 196 -33.96 -64.96 -13.08
C LYS A 196 -34.30 -65.48 -14.47
N GLU A 197 -34.65 -64.59 -15.40
CA GLU A 197 -35.05 -64.93 -16.78
C GLU A 197 -33.90 -65.61 -17.54
N ARG A 198 -32.66 -65.14 -17.30
CA ARG A 198 -31.45 -65.71 -17.91
C ARG A 198 -31.00 -67.02 -17.24
N SER A 199 -31.40 -67.30 -15.99
CA SER A 199 -31.16 -68.58 -15.32
C SER A 199 -32.12 -69.71 -15.73
N LEU A 200 -33.26 -69.36 -16.34
CA LEU A 200 -34.26 -70.32 -16.86
C LEU A 200 -33.88 -70.90 -18.23
N PHE A 201 -32.81 -70.40 -18.86
CA PHE A 201 -32.34 -70.79 -20.20
C PHE A 201 -31.07 -71.68 -20.19
N TYR A 202 -30.67 -72.20 -19.02
CA TYR A 202 -29.62 -73.21 -18.83
C TYR A 202 -30.14 -74.37 -17.98
#